data_AF-A0A1E3FTA9-F1
#
_entry.id   AF-A0A1E3FTA9-F1
#
_cell.length_a   1.000
_cell.length_b   1.000
_cell.length_c   1.000
_cell.angle_alpha   90.00
_cell.angle_beta   90.00
_cell.angle_gamma   90.00
#
_symmetry.space_group_name_H-M   'P 1'
#
loop_
_entity.id
_entity.type
_entity.pdbx_description
1 polymer ?
#
loop_
_entity_poly.entity_id
_entity_poly.type
_entity_poly.pdbx_seq_one_letter_code
_entity_poly.pdbx_strand_id
1 'polypeptide(L)'
;MTNLIRFRVRPVFHGSDLLVEVLDDHRTADFPDVAAILQDALHSVQVPHPDGLDEPEVALSQDRYFSYWTYARGNYEIDDDIWGLFVTATLDNARVVADVENALLSTGKFVKEDVDFSRFE
;
A
#
# COMPACT_ATOMS: atom_id res chain seq x y z
N MET A 1 -11.18 10.01 21.56
CA MET A 1 -11.25 8.85 20.66
C MET A 1 -10.42 9.22 19.45
N THR A 2 -9.28 8.57 19.24
CA THR A 2 -8.55 8.68 17.98
C THR A 2 -9.42 8.03 16.91
N ASN A 3 -9.76 8.78 15.85
CA ASN A 3 -10.40 8.16 14.69
C ASN A 3 -9.39 7.20 14.07
N LEU A 4 -9.78 5.95 13.89
CA LEU A 4 -8.93 4.96 13.22
C LEU A 4 -8.95 5.23 11.72
N ILE A 5 -7.79 5.09 11.09
CA ILE A 5 -7.64 5.22 9.64
C ILE A 5 -8.25 3.99 9.00
N ARG A 6 -9.11 4.21 8.00
CA ARG A 6 -9.72 3.11 7.26
C ARG A 6 -8.82 2.71 6.11
N PHE A 7 -8.78 1.43 5.80
CA PHE A 7 -8.26 0.94 4.52
C PHE A 7 -9.19 -0.13 3.99
N ARG A 8 -9.18 -0.36 2.68
CA ARG A 8 -9.94 -1.44 2.05
C ARG A 8 -9.05 -2.27 1.16
N VAL A 9 -9.45 -3.52 0.93
CA VAL A 9 -8.80 -4.39 -0.05
C VAL A 9 -9.77 -4.69 -1.17
N ARG A 10 -9.36 -4.38 -2.40
CA ARG A 10 -10.19 -4.53 -3.59
C ARG A 10 -9.36 -4.87 -4.81
N PRO A 11 -9.98 -5.36 -5.89
CA PRO A 11 -9.29 -5.53 -7.16
C PRO A 11 -8.77 -4.20 -7.72
N VAL A 12 -7.62 -4.29 -8.40
CA VAL A 12 -7.06 -3.21 -9.20
C VAL A 12 -8.00 -2.92 -10.36
N PHE A 13 -8.06 -1.65 -10.77
CA PHE A 13 -8.89 -1.26 -11.90
C PHE A 13 -8.46 -2.03 -13.16
N HIS A 14 -9.40 -2.72 -13.81
CA HIS A 14 -9.15 -3.63 -14.95
C HIS A 14 -8.20 -4.82 -14.67
N GLY A 15 -8.02 -5.23 -13.41
CA GLY A 15 -7.19 -6.38 -13.05
C GLY A 15 -7.83 -7.27 -11.98
N SER A 16 -7.37 -8.52 -11.90
CA SER A 16 -7.74 -9.45 -10.82
C SER A 16 -6.84 -9.36 -9.59
N ASP A 17 -5.73 -8.62 -9.68
CA ASP A 17 -4.84 -8.39 -8.56
C ASP A 17 -5.52 -7.52 -7.51
N LEU A 18 -5.20 -7.73 -6.24
CA LEU A 18 -5.70 -6.95 -5.13
C LEU A 18 -4.76 -5.78 -4.81
N LEU A 19 -5.34 -4.69 -4.33
CA LEU A 19 -4.61 -3.60 -3.70
C LEU A 19 -5.17 -3.31 -2.30
N VAL A 20 -4.30 -2.82 -1.43
CA VAL A 20 -4.70 -2.13 -0.20
C VAL A 20 -4.83 -0.65 -0.54
N GLU A 21 -5.98 -0.05 -0.29
CA GLU A 21 -6.22 1.39 -0.44
C GLU A 21 -6.47 2.02 0.91
N VAL A 22 -5.65 3.00 1.28
CA VAL A 22 -5.84 3.79 2.51
C VAL A 22 -6.85 4.91 2.25
N LEU A 23 -7.88 4.99 3.11
CA LEU A 23 -9.03 5.88 2.99
C LEU A 23 -8.92 7.05 3.96
N ASP A 24 -7.84 7.81 3.88
CA ASP A 24 -7.62 9.04 4.65
C ASP A 24 -6.65 9.98 3.92
N ASP A 25 -6.52 11.21 4.40
CA ASP A 25 -5.54 12.18 3.90
C ASP A 25 -4.13 11.79 4.37
N HIS A 26 -3.45 10.99 3.55
CA HIS A 26 -2.12 10.46 3.85
C HIS A 26 -1.00 11.53 3.84
N ARG A 27 -1.32 12.78 3.45
CA ARG A 27 -0.35 13.89 3.40
C ARG A 27 -0.43 14.79 4.62
N THR A 28 -1.33 14.53 5.58
CA THR A 28 -1.34 15.28 6.84
C THR A 28 -0.13 14.90 7.70
N ALA A 29 0.37 15.85 8.49
CA ALA A 29 1.57 15.64 9.31
C ALA A 29 1.39 14.59 10.42
N ASP A 30 0.14 14.28 10.77
CA ASP A 30 -0.22 13.27 11.77
C ASP A 30 -0.54 11.89 11.17
N PHE A 31 -0.53 11.76 9.83
CA PHE A 31 -0.74 10.49 9.18
C PHE A 31 0.41 9.51 9.50
N PRO A 32 0.12 8.23 9.83
CA PRO A 32 1.13 7.23 10.10
C PRO A 32 1.93 6.89 8.84
N ASP A 33 3.26 6.90 8.96
CA ASP A 33 4.16 6.45 7.90
C ASP A 33 3.96 4.95 7.61
N VAL A 34 3.22 4.65 6.54
CA VAL A 34 2.92 3.28 6.12
C VAL A 34 4.19 2.54 5.71
N ALA A 35 5.13 3.21 5.04
CA ALA A 35 6.38 2.58 4.63
C ALA A 35 7.20 2.13 5.85
N ALA A 36 7.33 3.00 6.87
CA ALA A 36 8.02 2.65 8.11
C ALA A 36 7.31 1.54 8.89
N ILE A 37 5.97 1.52 8.91
CA ILE A 37 5.18 0.46 9.55
C ILE A 37 5.43 -0.88 8.86
N LEU A 38 5.38 -0.93 7.52
CA LEU A 38 5.60 -2.15 6.77
C LEU A 38 7.06 -2.62 6.84
N GLN A 39 8.01 -1.68 6.85
CA GLN A 39 9.42 -1.97 7.10
C GLN A 39 9.63 -2.67 8.44
N ASP A 40 9.06 -2.13 9.52
CA ASP A 40 9.21 -2.73 10.86
C ASP A 40 8.52 -4.09 10.95
N ALA A 41 7.25 -4.17 10.54
CA ALA A 41 6.41 -5.36 10.71
C ALA A 41 6.80 -6.53 9.79
N LEU A 42 7.22 -6.24 8.55
CA LEU A 42 7.57 -7.26 7.56
C LEU A 42 9.09 -7.46 7.43
N HIS A 43 9.89 -6.66 8.14
CA HIS A 43 11.33 -6.56 7.95
C HIS A 43 11.70 -6.30 6.48
N SER A 44 10.90 -5.47 5.81
CA SER A 44 11.09 -5.17 4.41
C SER A 44 12.22 -4.16 4.22
N VAL A 45 12.83 -4.19 3.03
CA VAL A 45 13.85 -3.23 2.63
C VAL A 45 13.46 -2.63 1.29
N GLN A 46 13.61 -1.32 1.16
CA GLN A 46 13.40 -0.63 -0.10
C GLN A 46 14.51 -1.06 -1.08
N VAL A 47 14.12 -1.36 -2.31
CA VAL A 47 15.02 -1.72 -3.41
C VAL A 47 14.66 -0.90 -4.65
N PRO A 48 15.55 -0.77 -5.64
CA PRO A 48 15.23 -0.06 -6.87
C PRO A 48 13.98 -0.62 -7.55
N HIS A 49 13.12 0.27 -8.05
CA HIS A 49 11.92 -0.15 -8.77
C HIS A 49 12.33 -0.91 -10.06
N PRO A 50 11.74 -2.09 -10.34
CA PRO A 50 12.13 -2.88 -11.51
C PRO A 50 11.93 -2.15 -12.84
N ASP A 51 10.91 -1.28 -12.90
CA ASP A 51 10.60 -0.44 -14.07
C ASP A 51 11.16 0.99 -13.97
N GLY A 52 11.98 1.31 -12.95
CA GLY A 52 12.57 2.64 -12.77
C GLY A 52 11.58 3.76 -12.41
N LEU A 53 10.42 3.43 -11.82
CA LEU A 53 9.38 4.40 -11.45
C LEU A 53 9.72 5.23 -10.20
N ASP A 54 10.75 4.83 -9.46
CA ASP A 54 11.27 5.53 -8.28
C ASP A 54 12.29 6.63 -8.63
N GLU A 55 12.52 6.88 -9.92
CA GLU A 55 13.36 7.99 -10.39
C GLU A 55 12.72 9.35 -10.04
N PRO A 56 13.46 10.28 -9.41
CA PRO A 56 12.91 11.57 -8.99
C PRO A 56 12.27 12.39 -10.12
N GLU A 57 12.80 12.30 -11.33
CA GLU A 57 12.23 12.99 -12.51
C GLU A 57 10.86 12.42 -12.89
N VAL A 58 10.69 11.09 -12.81
CA VAL A 58 9.42 10.41 -13.07
C VAL A 58 8.40 10.79 -11.99
N ALA A 59 8.79 10.71 -10.72
CA ALA A 59 7.91 11.03 -9.60
C ALA A 59 7.40 12.49 -9.63
N LEU A 60 8.31 13.43 -9.92
CA LEU A 60 7.96 14.84 -10.07
C LEU A 60 7.03 15.11 -11.26
N SER A 61 7.20 14.39 -12.37
CA SER A 61 6.36 14.58 -13.55
C SER A 61 4.93 14.04 -13.37
N GLN A 62 4.76 13.07 -12.46
CA GLN A 62 3.48 12.40 -12.22
C GLN A 62 2.78 12.87 -10.94
N ASP A 63 3.43 13.67 -10.11
CA ASP A 63 2.97 14.04 -8.76
C ASP A 63 2.61 12.80 -7.90
N ARG A 64 3.36 11.72 -8.15
CA ARG A 64 3.13 10.37 -7.65
C ARG A 64 4.48 9.74 -7.33
N TYR A 65 4.64 9.21 -6.13
CA TYR A 65 5.89 8.58 -5.70
C TYR A 65 5.70 7.07 -5.55
N PHE A 66 6.47 6.32 -6.33
CA PHE A 66 6.54 4.88 -6.22
C PHE A 66 7.74 4.47 -5.38
N SER A 67 7.54 3.50 -4.52
CA SER A 67 8.64 2.80 -3.85
C SER A 67 8.42 1.30 -3.89
N TYR A 68 9.50 0.56 -4.15
CA TYR A 68 9.45 -0.89 -4.26
C TYR A 68 10.20 -1.54 -3.10
N TRP A 69 9.62 -2.58 -2.52
CA TRP A 69 10.07 -3.16 -1.27
C TRP A 69 10.14 -4.68 -1.39
N THR A 70 11.19 -5.27 -0.83
CA THR A 70 11.35 -6.72 -0.74
C THR A 70 11.34 -7.17 0.71
N TYR A 71 10.76 -8.34 0.96
CA TYR A 71 10.76 -8.99 2.27
C TYR A 71 10.78 -10.51 2.10
N ALA A 72 10.88 -11.25 3.20
CA ALA A 72 11.10 -12.71 3.17
C ALA A 72 10.07 -13.51 2.36
N ARG A 73 8.85 -12.97 2.16
CA ARG A 73 7.74 -13.70 1.50
C ARG A 73 7.30 -13.09 0.17
N GLY A 74 7.95 -12.03 -0.32
CA GLY A 74 7.60 -11.42 -1.60
C GLY A 74 8.14 -10.01 -1.78
N ASN A 75 7.55 -9.31 -2.74
CA ASN A 75 7.80 -7.90 -2.99
C ASN A 75 6.47 -7.16 -3.08
N TYR A 76 6.49 -5.88 -2.75
CA TYR A 76 5.34 -5.01 -2.92
C TYR A 76 5.79 -3.61 -3.34
N GLU A 77 4.86 -2.88 -3.92
CA GLU A 77 4.97 -1.49 -4.29
C GLU A 77 4.08 -0.66 -3.36
N ILE A 78 4.60 0.47 -2.90
CA ILE A 78 3.78 1.55 -2.34
C ILE A 78 3.71 2.63 -3.39
N ASP A 79 2.47 2.99 -3.71
CA ASP A 79 2.10 4.04 -4.62
C ASP A 79 1.46 5.18 -3.82
N ASP A 80 2.22 6.27 -3.66
CA ASP A 80 1.80 7.52 -3.02
C ASP A 80 1.41 8.52 -4.13
N ASP A 81 0.12 8.54 -4.47
CA ASP A 81 -0.49 9.48 -5.40
C ASP A 81 -1.12 10.64 -4.62
N ILE A 82 -1.27 11.82 -5.25
CA ILE A 82 -1.92 12.98 -4.63
C ILE A 82 -3.35 12.71 -4.13
N TRP A 83 -4.02 11.70 -4.68
CA TRP A 83 -5.38 11.34 -4.30
C TRP A 83 -5.48 10.11 -3.38
N GLY A 84 -4.40 9.36 -3.19
CA GLY A 84 -4.48 8.13 -2.43
C GLY A 84 -3.15 7.42 -2.24
N LEU A 85 -3.14 6.56 -1.23
CA LEU A 85 -2.01 5.71 -0.91
C LEU A 85 -2.41 4.25 -1.10
N PHE A 86 -1.68 3.56 -1.97
CA PHE A 86 -1.97 2.20 -2.37
C PHE A 86 -0.78 1.27 -2.12
N VAL A 87 -1.09 0.00 -1.80
CA VAL A 87 -0.08 -1.06 -1.73
C VAL A 87 -0.50 -2.23 -2.61
N THR A 88 0.39 -2.64 -3.50
CA THR A 88 0.17 -3.72 -4.47
C THR A 88 1.36 -4.66 -4.56
N ALA A 89 1.13 -5.88 -5.05
CA ALA A 89 2.19 -6.83 -5.37
C ALA A 89 1.89 -7.51 -6.70
N THR A 90 2.91 -7.71 -7.54
CA THR A 90 2.75 -8.31 -8.87
C THR A 90 2.82 -9.84 -8.85
N LEU A 91 3.44 -10.43 -7.82
CA LEU A 91 3.58 -11.87 -7.63
C LEU A 91 3.03 -12.29 -6.27
N ASP A 92 2.30 -13.41 -6.22
CA ASP A 92 1.66 -13.93 -4.99
C ASP A 92 0.82 -12.86 -4.27
N ASN A 93 0.16 -12.00 -5.07
CA ASN A 93 -0.52 -10.79 -4.62
C ASN A 93 -1.41 -11.00 -3.38
N ALA A 94 -2.28 -12.00 -3.40
CA ALA A 94 -3.19 -12.28 -2.29
C ALA A 94 -2.46 -12.56 -0.96
N ARG A 95 -1.30 -13.23 -1.00
CA ARG A 95 -0.50 -13.49 0.19
C ARG A 95 0.17 -12.22 0.69
N VAL A 96 0.77 -11.45 -0.21
CA VAL A 96 1.46 -10.21 0.15
C VAL A 96 0.47 -9.20 0.71
N VAL A 97 -0.70 -9.06 0.10
CA VAL A 97 -1.79 -8.22 0.60
C VAL A 97 -2.24 -8.67 1.98
N ALA A 98 -2.43 -9.97 2.22
CA ALA A 98 -2.77 -10.47 3.55
C ALA A 98 -1.69 -10.13 4.61
N ASP A 99 -0.41 -10.15 4.25
CA ASP A 99 0.68 -9.78 5.15
C ASP A 99 0.65 -8.26 5.47
N VAL A 100 0.42 -7.42 4.46
CA VAL A 100 0.25 -5.96 4.61
C VAL A 100 -0.96 -5.63 5.47
N GLU A 101 -2.11 -6.26 5.21
CA GLU A 101 -3.33 -6.09 6.03
C GLU A 101 -3.05 -6.37 7.51
N ASN A 102 -2.41 -7.51 7.80
CA ASN A 102 -2.08 -7.90 9.17
C ASN A 102 -1.10 -6.91 9.83
N ALA A 103 -0.10 -6.43 9.09
CA ALA A 103 0.84 -5.43 9.57
C ALA A 103 0.12 -4.13 9.97
N LEU A 104 -0.75 -3.59 9.10
CA LEU A 104 -1.51 -2.37 9.37
C LEU A 104 -2.44 -2.53 10.58
N LEU A 105 -3.20 -3.62 10.63
CA LEU A 105 -4.12 -3.92 11.74
C LEU A 105 -3.38 -4.08 13.08
N SER A 106 -2.19 -4.68 13.08
CA SER A 106 -1.40 -4.90 14.30
C SER A 106 -1.02 -3.61 15.03
N THR A 107 -0.95 -2.48 14.33
CA THR A 107 -0.62 -1.18 14.92
C THR A 107 -1.74 -0.60 15.80
N GLY A 108 -2.97 -1.10 15.65
CA GLY A 108 -4.16 -0.52 16.27
C GLY A 108 -4.53 0.88 15.77
N LYS A 109 -3.85 1.41 14.73
CA LYS A 109 -4.15 2.70 14.09
C LYS A 109 -5.09 2.57 12.89
N PHE A 110 -5.14 1.37 12.31
CA PHE A 110 -5.88 1.08 11.09
C PHE A 110 -7.05 0.13 11.36
N VAL A 111 -8.11 0.26 10.56
CA VAL A 111 -9.24 -0.68 10.52
C VAL A 111 -9.60 -1.00 9.07
N LYS A 112 -9.89 -2.27 8.80
CA LYS A 112 -10.33 -2.71 7.48
C LYS A 112 -11.80 -2.33 7.27
N GLU A 113 -12.08 -1.71 6.14
CA GLU A 113 -13.42 -1.55 5.59
C GLU A 113 -13.72 -2.71 4.64
N ASP A 114 -14.85 -3.39 4.87
CA ASP A 114 -15.29 -4.50 4.02
C ASP A 114 -15.69 -4.01 2.63
N VAL A 115 -15.29 -4.78 1.61
CA VAL A 115 -15.59 -4.49 0.21
C VAL A 115 -16.55 -5.53 -0.34
N ASP A 116 -17.58 -5.08 -1.03
CA ASP A 116 -18.43 -5.95 -1.85
C ASP A 116 -17.72 -6.28 -3.16
N PHE A 117 -17.12 -7.48 -3.20
CA PHE A 117 -16.38 -7.97 -4.36
C PHE A 117 -17.27 -8.27 -5.57
N SER A 118 -18.58 -8.42 -5.41
CA SER A 118 -19.50 -8.67 -6.54
C SER A 118 -19.57 -7.51 -7.54
N ARG A 119 -19.06 -6.34 -7.15
CA ARG A 119 -18.99 -5.13 -8.00
C ARG A 119 -17.78 -5.11 -8.94
N PHE A 120 -16.90 -6.10 -8.85
CA PHE A 120 -15.63 -6.16 -9.58
C PHE A 120 -15.48 -7.45 -10.42
N GLU A 121 -16.53 -8.26 -10.51
CA GLU A 121 -16.63 -9.45 -11.39
C GLU A 121 -17.17 -9.12 -12.79
#